data_AF-A0A840GSQ5-F1
#
_entry.id   AF-A0A840GSQ5-F1
#
_cell.length_a   1.000
_cell.length_b   1.000
_cell.length_c   1.000
_cell.angle_alpha   90.00
_cell.angle_beta   90.00
_cell.angle_gamma   90.00
#
_symmetry.space_group_name_H-M   'P 1'
#
loop_
_entity.id
_entity.type
_entity.pdbx_description
1 polymer ?
#
loop_
_entity_poly.entity_id
_entity_poly.type
_entity_poly.pdbx_seq_one_letter_code
_entity_poly.pdbx_strand_id
1 'polypeptide(L)'
;MIRETIREMDKVAIGRVVLTNREHIVALEAMDKGLVGTLLRYPYEVRSEQEYFDEIQDVKVTKDMLDLAKHIVNQKAGRFEPEKFADHCETALIDLINKKRAGKPITPKERPASTNVVDLMEALRRSVGNEAAPAKAAKPAKKPRKAAAGQKEMLMPIEGKKTAKEATAKRPAKPQRKSA
;
A
#
# COMPACT_ATOMS: atom_id res chain seq x y z
N MET A 1 33.75 -21.79 -16.94
CA MET A 1 33.55 -23.20 -16.54
C MET A 1 32.37 -23.33 -15.60
N ILE A 2 32.44 -22.83 -14.34
CA ILE A 2 31.33 -22.92 -13.37
C ILE A 2 29.97 -22.46 -13.91
N ARG A 3 29.90 -21.26 -14.52
CA ARG A 3 28.65 -20.75 -15.14
C ARG A 3 28.06 -21.73 -16.16
N GLU A 4 28.91 -22.30 -17.01
CA GLU A 4 28.47 -23.21 -18.08
C GLU A 4 28.00 -24.54 -17.49
N THR A 5 28.69 -25.04 -16.47
CA THR A 5 28.29 -26.23 -15.73
C THR A 5 26.93 -26.07 -15.04
N ILE A 6 26.70 -24.94 -14.38
CA ILE A 6 25.40 -24.61 -13.73
C ILE A 6 24.28 -24.59 -14.76
N ARG A 7 24.52 -23.99 -15.93
CA ARG A 7 23.56 -23.94 -17.05
C ARG A 7 23.29 -25.33 -17.63
N GLU A 8 24.33 -26.08 -17.95
CA GLU A 8 24.19 -27.38 -18.61
C GLU A 8 23.52 -28.42 -17.70
N MET A 9 23.77 -28.34 -16.39
CA MET A 9 23.20 -29.27 -15.41
C MET A 9 21.85 -28.84 -14.84
N ASP A 10 21.32 -27.67 -15.26
CA ASP A 10 20.10 -27.05 -14.71
C ASP A 10 20.11 -27.04 -13.17
N LYS A 11 21.20 -26.53 -12.60
CA LYS A 11 21.42 -26.44 -11.15
C LYS A 11 21.49 -25.00 -10.70
N VAL A 12 21.31 -24.80 -9.40
CA VAL A 12 21.49 -23.53 -8.71
C VAL A 12 22.57 -23.73 -7.64
N ALA A 13 23.55 -22.83 -7.59
CA ALA A 13 24.58 -22.87 -6.56
C ALA A 13 24.11 -22.10 -5.31
N ILE A 14 24.10 -22.77 -4.16
CA ILE A 14 23.77 -22.14 -2.88
C ILE A 14 25.04 -21.74 -2.16
N GLY A 15 25.08 -20.49 -1.69
CA GLY A 15 26.20 -19.94 -0.96
C GLY A 15 25.77 -18.99 0.14
N ARG A 16 26.76 -18.41 0.81
CA ARG A 16 26.59 -17.38 1.82
C ARG A 16 27.42 -16.17 1.40
N VAL A 17 26.85 -14.99 1.47
CA VAL A 17 27.53 -13.73 1.13
C VAL A 17 27.29 -12.71 2.24
N VAL A 18 28.35 -11.99 2.62
CA VAL A 18 28.23 -10.88 3.57
C VAL A 18 27.95 -9.61 2.78
N LEU A 19 26.76 -9.03 2.96
CA LEU A 19 26.44 -7.69 2.46
C LEU A 19 26.45 -6.73 3.63
N THR A 20 27.29 -5.71 3.54
CA THR A 20 27.48 -4.70 4.59
C THR A 20 27.95 -5.33 5.90
N ASN A 21 27.04 -5.64 6.82
CA ASN A 21 27.30 -6.16 8.16
C ASN A 21 26.50 -7.43 8.48
N ARG A 22 25.76 -7.97 7.52
CA ARG A 22 24.97 -9.19 7.69
C ARG A 22 25.29 -10.20 6.61
N GLU A 23 25.21 -11.44 7.02
CA GLU A 23 25.38 -12.57 6.12
C GLU A 23 24.02 -13.03 5.61
N HIS A 24 23.96 -13.32 4.32
CA HIS A 24 22.76 -13.72 3.62
C HIS A 24 23.01 -15.02 2.87
N ILE A 25 21.99 -15.87 2.79
CA ILE A 25 21.99 -17.00 1.87
C ILE A 25 21.74 -16.46 0.46
N VAL A 26 22.49 -16.93 -0.52
CA VAL A 26 22.34 -16.53 -1.93
C VAL A 26 22.20 -17.77 -2.81
N ALA A 27 21.27 -17.70 -3.75
CA ALA A 27 21.15 -18.61 -4.88
C ALA A 27 21.83 -17.98 -6.11
N LEU A 28 22.79 -18.66 -6.69
CA LEU A 28 23.51 -18.23 -7.88
C LEU A 28 23.08 -19.06 -9.09
N GLU A 29 22.61 -18.37 -10.12
CA GLU A 29 22.11 -18.93 -11.37
C GLU A 29 22.87 -18.37 -12.57
N ALA A 30 22.96 -19.14 -13.65
CA ALA A 30 23.60 -18.69 -14.89
C ALA A 30 22.62 -17.88 -15.74
N MET A 31 22.94 -16.62 -16.04
CA MET A 31 22.14 -15.77 -16.93
C MET A 31 23.02 -15.21 -18.06
N ASP A 32 22.70 -15.54 -19.30
CA ASP A 32 23.43 -15.14 -20.50
C ASP A 32 24.96 -15.29 -20.39
N LYS A 33 25.69 -14.17 -20.29
CA LYS A 33 27.14 -14.16 -20.17
C LYS A 33 27.62 -14.05 -18.71
N GLY A 34 26.71 -13.90 -17.74
CA GLY A 34 27.01 -13.68 -16.33
C GLY A 34 26.36 -14.69 -15.38
N LEU A 35 26.35 -14.32 -14.10
CA LEU A 35 25.64 -15.00 -13.02
C LEU A 35 24.67 -14.00 -12.40
N VAL A 36 23.50 -14.48 -11.98
CA VAL A 36 22.53 -13.73 -11.19
C VAL A 36 22.52 -14.31 -9.78
N GLY A 37 22.58 -13.43 -8.80
CA GLY A 37 22.45 -13.79 -7.40
C GLY A 37 21.11 -13.33 -6.84
N THR A 38 20.33 -14.28 -6.34
CA THR A 38 19.07 -14.03 -5.63
C THR A 38 19.30 -14.24 -4.14
N LEU A 39 19.08 -13.20 -3.33
CA LEU A 39 19.15 -13.33 -1.88
C LEU A 39 17.93 -14.12 -1.39
N LEU A 40 18.19 -15.14 -0.57
CA LEU A 40 17.17 -15.98 0.04
C LEU A 40 16.87 -15.50 1.47
N ARG A 41 15.59 -15.55 1.83
CA ARG A 41 15.12 -15.25 3.19
C ARG A 41 15.29 -16.44 4.11
N TYR A 42 15.64 -16.19 5.37
CA TYR A 42 15.64 -17.25 6.38
C TYR A 42 14.22 -17.64 6.79
N PRO A 43 14.00 -18.86 7.31
CA PRO A 43 12.68 -19.30 7.74
C PRO A 43 12.00 -18.37 8.75
N TYR A 44 12.77 -17.78 9.67
CA TYR A 44 12.25 -16.83 10.67
C TYR A 44 11.86 -15.45 10.08
N GLU A 45 12.26 -15.15 8.84
CA GLU A 45 11.90 -13.91 8.12
C GLU A 45 10.64 -14.08 7.27
N VAL A 46 10.21 -15.32 7.08
CA VAL A 46 9.00 -15.69 6.34
C VAL A 46 7.87 -15.86 7.33
N ARG A 47 6.75 -15.18 7.07
CA ARG A 47 5.53 -15.30 7.87
C ARG A 47 4.74 -16.54 7.44
N SER A 48 4.09 -17.20 8.40
CA SER A 48 3.25 -18.36 8.11
C SER A 48 2.02 -17.91 7.31
N GLU A 49 1.68 -18.65 6.27
CA GLU A 49 0.49 -18.40 5.45
C GLU A 49 -0.79 -18.52 6.27
N GLN A 50 -0.86 -19.50 7.17
CA GLN A 50 -2.04 -19.75 8.01
C GLN A 50 -2.37 -18.50 8.85
N GLU A 51 -1.38 -17.98 9.58
CA GLU A 51 -1.56 -16.80 10.45
C GLU A 51 -2.14 -15.57 9.73
N TYR A 52 -1.93 -15.44 8.42
CA TYR A 52 -2.38 -14.28 7.64
C TYR A 52 -3.58 -14.56 6.71
N PHE A 53 -3.79 -15.80 6.29
CA PHE A 53 -4.81 -16.16 5.32
C PHE A 53 -6.00 -16.92 5.91
N ASP A 54 -5.99 -17.26 7.21
CA ASP A 54 -7.08 -17.99 7.87
C ASP A 54 -8.46 -17.27 7.76
N GLU A 55 -8.46 -15.94 7.64
CA GLU A 55 -9.70 -15.14 7.48
C GLU A 55 -10.21 -15.07 6.04
N ILE A 56 -9.40 -15.49 5.05
CA ILE A 56 -9.78 -15.46 3.64
C ILE A 56 -10.67 -16.66 3.35
N GLN A 57 -11.94 -16.39 3.07
CA GLN A 57 -12.90 -17.42 2.70
C GLN A 57 -12.59 -18.00 1.32
N ASP A 58 -12.74 -19.31 1.17
CA ASP A 58 -12.74 -19.98 -0.12
C ASP A 58 -13.97 -19.58 -0.94
N VAL A 59 -13.84 -18.52 -1.73
CA VAL A 59 -14.89 -18.06 -2.63
C VAL A 59 -14.86 -18.89 -3.91
N LYS A 60 -15.99 -19.54 -4.25
CA LYS A 60 -16.15 -20.20 -5.55
C LYS A 60 -16.17 -19.16 -6.67
N VAL A 61 -15.09 -19.10 -7.44
CA VAL A 61 -14.99 -18.24 -8.62
C VAL A 61 -15.87 -18.83 -9.73
N THR A 62 -16.84 -18.05 -10.22
CA THR A 62 -17.68 -18.48 -11.35
C THR A 62 -16.96 -18.26 -12.68
N LYS A 63 -17.37 -19.01 -13.72
CA LYS A 63 -16.79 -18.89 -15.06
C LYS A 63 -16.88 -17.46 -15.60
N ASP A 64 -18.03 -16.81 -15.45
CA ASP A 64 -18.26 -15.44 -15.90
C ASP A 64 -17.34 -14.41 -15.22
N MET A 65 -17.06 -14.58 -13.93
CA MET A 65 -16.11 -13.73 -13.20
C MET A 65 -14.70 -13.88 -13.75
N LEU A 66 -14.30 -15.13 -14.00
CA LEU A 66 -12.97 -15.47 -14.49
C LEU A 66 -12.77 -14.98 -15.94
N ASP A 67 -13.78 -15.12 -16.79
CA ASP A 67 -13.75 -14.65 -18.18
C ASP A 67 -13.72 -13.12 -18.25
N LEU A 68 -14.44 -12.42 -17.38
CA LEU A 68 -14.33 -10.96 -17.25
C LEU A 68 -12.94 -10.52 -16.78
N ALA A 69 -12.38 -11.17 -15.75
CA ALA A 69 -11.05 -10.87 -15.26
C ALA A 69 -9.98 -11.08 -16.34
N LYS A 70 -10.07 -12.18 -17.10
CA LYS A 70 -9.20 -12.45 -18.26
C LYS A 70 -9.30 -11.35 -19.31
N HIS A 71 -10.52 -10.90 -19.64
CA HIS A 71 -10.71 -9.83 -20.61
C HIS A 71 -10.03 -8.53 -20.17
N ILE A 72 -10.17 -8.15 -18.89
CA ILE A 72 -9.53 -6.96 -18.32
C ILE A 72 -8.00 -7.09 -18.39
N VAL A 73 -7.45 -8.24 -17.97
CA VAL A 73 -6.01 -8.47 -18.01
C VAL A 73 -5.50 -8.39 -19.46
N ASN A 74 -6.17 -9.03 -20.41
CA ASN A 74 -5.78 -8.98 -21.82
C ASN A 74 -5.86 -7.56 -22.42
N GLN A 75 -6.87 -6.78 -22.05
CA GLN A 75 -7.03 -5.40 -22.51
C GLN A 75 -5.98 -4.45 -21.91
N LYS A 76 -5.49 -4.74 -20.70
CA LYS A 76 -4.50 -3.92 -19.97
C LYS A 76 -3.07 -4.48 -20.06
N ALA A 77 -2.89 -5.66 -20.62
CA ALA A 77 -1.59 -6.28 -20.81
C ALA A 77 -0.73 -5.43 -21.75
N GLY A 78 0.56 -5.37 -21.46
CA GLY A 78 1.53 -4.63 -22.26
C GLY A 78 2.94 -5.19 -22.06
N ARG A 79 3.89 -4.70 -22.84
CA ARG A 79 5.31 -4.99 -22.64
C ARG A 79 5.80 -4.25 -21.38
N PHE A 80 6.47 -4.98 -20.49
CA PHE A 80 7.13 -4.36 -19.35
C PHE A 80 8.40 -3.66 -19.83
N GLU A 81 8.44 -2.35 -19.65
CA GLU A 81 9.59 -1.49 -19.97
C GLU A 81 10.08 -0.84 -18.67
N PRO A 82 11.15 -1.36 -18.06
CA PRO A 82 11.64 -0.87 -16.75
C PRO A 82 11.95 0.63 -16.75
N GLU A 83 12.43 1.16 -17.88
CA GLU A 83 12.82 2.57 -18.04
C GLU A 83 11.67 3.56 -17.85
N LYS A 84 10.42 3.11 -17.98
CA LYS A 84 9.24 3.95 -17.74
C LYS A 84 8.92 4.16 -16.25
N PHE A 85 9.55 3.41 -15.36
CA PHE A 85 9.33 3.50 -13.92
C PHE A 85 10.35 4.44 -13.29
N ALA A 86 9.97 5.70 -13.13
CA ALA A 86 10.79 6.69 -12.45
C ALA A 86 10.72 6.53 -10.92
N ASP A 87 11.79 6.90 -10.22
CA ASP A 87 11.77 7.04 -8.77
C ASP A 87 11.03 8.33 -8.40
N HIS A 88 9.75 8.18 -8.08
CA HIS A 88 8.89 9.30 -7.70
C HIS A 88 9.32 9.91 -6.35
N CYS A 89 9.94 9.14 -5.47
CA CYS A 89 10.42 9.62 -4.18
C CYS A 89 11.63 10.52 -4.37
N GLU A 90 12.61 10.08 -5.16
CA GLU A 90 13.79 10.88 -5.51
C GLU A 90 13.39 12.16 -6.25
N THR A 91 12.51 12.05 -7.25
CA THR A 91 12.01 13.19 -8.01
C THR A 91 11.31 14.20 -7.10
N ALA A 92 10.41 13.74 -6.22
CA ALA A 92 9.71 14.60 -5.28
C ALA A 92 10.66 15.26 -4.27
N LEU A 93 11.72 14.57 -3.86
CA LEU A 93 12.74 15.11 -2.97
C LEU A 93 13.55 16.22 -3.64
N ILE A 94 14.00 16.00 -4.88
CA ILE A 94 14.73 17.00 -5.68
C ILE A 94 13.85 18.25 -5.89
N ASP A 95 12.58 18.07 -6.24
CA ASP A 95 11.62 19.16 -6.39
C ASP A 95 11.43 19.96 -5.09
N LEU A 96 11.37 19.27 -3.95
CA LEU A 96 11.24 19.91 -2.64
C LEU A 96 12.49 20.71 -2.29
N ILE A 97 13.69 20.16 -2.56
CA ILE A 97 14.97 20.86 -2.38
C ILE A 97 15.00 22.12 -3.25
N ASN A 98 14.61 22.03 -4.53
CA ASN A 98 14.58 23.17 -5.44
C ASN A 98 13.58 24.25 -5.03
N LYS A 99 12.38 23.86 -4.57
CA LYS A 99 11.39 24.79 -4.01
C LYS A 99 11.92 25.52 -2.78
N LYS A 100 12.62 24.80 -1.88
CA LYS A 100 13.25 25.39 -0.70
C LYS A 100 14.37 26.36 -1.07
N ARG A 101 15.23 26.00 -2.04
CA ARG A 101 16.29 26.89 -2.58
C ARG A 101 15.71 28.17 -3.20
N ALA A 102 14.57 28.05 -3.88
CA ALA A 102 13.86 29.16 -4.49
C ALA A 102 13.01 29.99 -3.50
N GLY A 103 13.06 29.70 -2.19
CA GLY A 103 12.31 30.43 -1.16
C GLY A 103 10.79 30.21 -1.20
N LYS A 104 10.29 29.19 -1.92
CA LYS A 104 8.85 28.92 -2.04
C LYS A 104 8.34 28.17 -0.80
N PRO A 105 7.14 28.51 -0.29
CA PRO A 105 6.53 27.79 0.83
C PRO A 105 6.19 26.35 0.40
N ILE A 106 6.55 25.37 1.24
CA ILE A 106 6.25 23.95 1.02
C ILE A 106 4.93 23.64 1.70
N THR A 107 3.87 23.43 0.92
CA THR A 107 2.56 23.00 1.43
C THR A 107 2.41 21.48 1.28
N PRO A 108 1.82 20.79 2.27
CA PRO A 108 1.47 19.37 2.14
C PRO A 108 0.46 19.19 1.00
N LYS A 109 0.68 18.17 0.15
CA LYS A 109 -0.27 17.81 -0.90
C LYS A 109 -1.51 17.17 -0.25
N GLU A 110 -2.69 17.65 -0.62
CA GLU A 110 -3.95 17.15 -0.08
C GLU A 110 -4.21 15.71 -0.58
N ARG A 111 -4.67 14.83 0.31
CA ARG A 111 -4.94 13.43 -0.01
C ARG A 111 -6.27 13.36 -0.78
N PRO A 112 -6.35 12.64 -1.92
CA PRO A 112 -7.61 12.49 -2.63
C PRO A 112 -8.65 11.81 -1.73
N ALA A 113 -9.88 12.34 -1.74
CA ALA A 113 -11.00 11.79 -0.98
C ALA A 113 -11.38 10.40 -1.49
N SER A 114 -11.62 9.46 -0.58
CA SER A 114 -12.13 8.13 -0.93
C SER A 114 -13.58 8.23 -1.40
N THR A 115 -13.85 7.75 -2.61
CA THR A 115 -15.22 7.57 -3.12
C THR A 115 -15.68 6.17 -2.77
N ASN A 116 -16.87 6.05 -2.17
CA ASN A 116 -17.44 4.78 -1.76
C ASN A 116 -18.11 4.12 -2.98
N VAL A 117 -17.45 3.12 -3.58
CA VAL A 117 -17.96 2.39 -4.74
C VAL A 117 -18.79 1.20 -4.24
N VAL A 118 -20.11 1.40 -4.19
CA VAL A 118 -21.07 0.45 -3.58
C VAL A 118 -21.36 -0.79 -4.46
N ASP A 119 -20.95 -0.79 -5.73
CA ASP A 119 -21.00 -1.98 -6.59
C ASP A 119 -19.84 -2.00 -7.58
N LEU A 120 -18.73 -2.63 -7.17
CA LEU A 120 -17.52 -2.76 -7.98
C LEU A 120 -17.76 -3.58 -9.25
N MET A 121 -18.63 -4.60 -9.21
CA MET A 121 -18.88 -5.47 -10.36
C MET A 121 -19.63 -4.72 -11.46
N GLU A 122 -20.67 -3.98 -11.08
CA GLU A 122 -21.41 -3.15 -12.02
C GLU A 122 -20.55 -1.99 -12.54
N ALA A 123 -19.78 -1.33 -11.67
CA ALA A 123 -18.87 -0.27 -12.05
C ALA A 123 -17.78 -0.75 -13.03
N LEU A 124 -17.24 -1.95 -12.83
CA LEU A 124 -16.24 -2.55 -13.72
C LEU A 124 -16.85 -2.93 -15.07
N ARG A 125 -18.03 -3.55 -15.10
CA ARG A 125 -18.74 -3.86 -16.37
C ARG A 125 -19.02 -2.59 -17.16
N ARG A 126 -19.43 -1.50 -16.50
CA ARG A 126 -19.64 -0.18 -17.12
C ARG A 126 -18.34 0.47 -17.61
N SER A 127 -17.22 0.29 -16.89
CA SER A 127 -15.91 0.84 -17.27
C SER A 127 -15.29 0.11 -18.47
N VAL A 128 -15.55 -1.19 -18.59
CA VAL A 128 -15.05 -2.02 -19.71
C VAL A 128 -15.94 -1.91 -20.95
N GLY A 129 -17.27 -1.84 -20.78
CA GLY A 129 -18.25 -1.85 -21.87
C GLY A 129 -18.67 -0.48 -22.41
N ASN A 130 -17.74 0.44 -22.61
CA ASN A 130 -18.07 1.77 -23.13
C ASN A 130 -18.25 1.76 -24.66
N GLU A 131 -19.36 1.15 -25.11
CA GLU A 131 -19.99 1.46 -26.38
C GLU A 131 -21.45 1.88 -26.10
N ALA A 132 -21.84 3.01 -26.69
CA ALA A 132 -22.94 3.84 -26.27
C ALA A 132 -24.29 3.13 -26.07
N ALA A 133 -24.95 3.41 -24.93
CA ALA A 133 -26.40 3.35 -24.84
C ALA A 133 -26.94 4.56 -24.03
N PRO A 134 -27.98 5.24 -24.52
CA PRO A 134 -28.38 6.55 -24.02
C PRO A 134 -29.05 6.46 -22.66
N ALA A 135 -28.90 7.54 -21.90
CA ALA A 135 -29.55 7.77 -20.61
C ALA A 135 -31.03 7.41 -20.65
N LYS A 136 -31.43 6.36 -19.91
CA LYS A 136 -32.83 6.15 -19.52
C LYS A 136 -33.06 6.79 -18.16
N ALA A 137 -34.12 7.58 -18.14
CA ALA A 137 -34.51 8.54 -17.13
C ALA A 137 -34.63 7.97 -15.70
N ALA A 138 -34.30 8.85 -14.76
CA ALA A 138 -34.44 8.69 -13.33
C ALA A 138 -35.87 8.32 -12.91
N LYS A 139 -36.00 7.36 -11.98
CA LYS A 139 -37.20 7.14 -11.17
C LYS A 139 -36.93 7.62 -9.73
N PRO A 140 -37.94 8.20 -9.04
CA PRO A 140 -37.74 9.00 -7.84
C PRO A 140 -37.34 8.18 -6.61
N ALA A 141 -36.53 8.80 -5.76
CA ALA A 141 -35.96 8.26 -4.54
C ALA A 141 -37.01 7.87 -3.48
N LYS A 142 -36.87 6.67 -2.90
CA LYS A 142 -37.57 6.27 -1.67
C LYS A 142 -36.76 6.72 -0.44
N LYS A 143 -37.46 7.26 0.57
CA LYS A 143 -36.96 7.81 1.84
C LYS A 143 -35.96 6.89 2.58
N PRO A 144 -34.96 7.43 3.28
CA PRO A 144 -33.99 6.64 4.02
C PRO A 144 -34.64 6.01 5.27
N ARG A 145 -34.44 4.70 5.44
CA ARG A 145 -34.80 3.94 6.65
C ARG A 145 -33.62 4.07 7.63
N LYS A 146 -33.92 4.40 8.90
CA LYS A 146 -32.94 4.57 10.00
C LYS A 146 -31.93 3.43 10.05
N ALA A 147 -30.65 3.77 10.03
CA ALA A 147 -29.56 2.83 10.30
C ALA A 147 -29.60 2.34 11.76
N ALA A 148 -29.33 1.05 11.94
CA ALA A 148 -29.26 0.39 13.24
C ALA A 148 -28.07 0.92 14.07
N ALA A 149 -28.28 1.04 15.37
CA ALA A 149 -27.26 1.43 16.34
C ALA A 149 -26.19 0.33 16.44
N GLY A 150 -25.01 0.61 15.89
CA GLY A 150 -23.87 -0.33 15.92
C GLY A 150 -22.62 0.18 15.21
N GLN A 151 -22.73 1.17 14.33
CA GLN A 151 -21.58 1.76 13.59
C GLN A 151 -21.16 3.14 14.10
N LYS A 152 -21.34 3.41 15.40
CA LYS A 152 -20.92 4.68 16.02
C LYS A 152 -19.53 4.63 16.67
N GLU A 153 -18.86 3.47 16.68
CA GLU A 153 -17.55 3.32 17.35
C GLU A 153 -16.33 3.42 16.43
N MET A 154 -16.47 3.58 15.11
CA MET A 154 -15.30 3.76 14.21
C MET A 154 -15.12 5.18 13.67
N LEU A 155 -15.86 6.16 14.20
CA LEU A 155 -15.68 7.58 13.87
C LEU A 155 -15.20 8.33 15.12
N MET A 156 -13.91 8.18 15.45
CA MET A 156 -13.25 9.19 16.27
C MET A 156 -12.70 10.30 15.36
N PRO A 157 -13.15 11.56 15.48
CA PRO A 157 -12.53 12.67 14.79
C PRO A 157 -11.17 12.97 15.44
N ILE A 158 -10.10 12.93 14.64
CA ILE A 158 -8.79 13.44 15.05
C ILE A 158 -8.85 14.97 14.91
N GLU A 159 -9.29 15.66 15.96
CA GLU A 159 -9.16 17.12 16.05
C GLU A 159 -7.74 17.49 16.46
N GLY A 160 -7.00 18.06 15.51
CA GLY A 160 -5.68 18.65 15.73
C GLY A 160 -5.74 20.17 15.94
N LYS A 161 -5.05 20.61 16.99
CA LYS A 161 -4.46 21.94 17.27
C LYS A 161 -5.36 23.07 17.83
N LYS A 162 -5.10 23.47 19.08
CA LYS A 162 -4.21 24.61 19.42
C LYS A 162 -4.01 24.79 20.93
N THR A 163 -2.76 25.08 21.27
CA THR A 163 -2.22 25.83 22.42
C THR A 163 -3.21 26.54 23.35
N ALA A 164 -3.09 26.27 24.66
CA ALA A 164 -3.26 27.28 25.70
C ALA A 164 -2.30 27.00 26.86
N LYS A 165 -1.32 27.88 26.99
CA LYS A 165 -0.40 28.02 28.12
C LYS A 165 -1.19 28.67 29.27
N GLU A 166 -1.07 28.10 30.47
CA GLU A 166 -1.00 28.81 31.76
C GLU A 166 -2.20 29.67 32.20
N ALA A 167 -2.99 29.15 33.16
CA ALA A 167 -3.68 29.99 34.14
C ALA A 167 -3.90 29.22 35.45
N THR A 168 -3.19 29.70 36.47
CA THR A 168 -3.27 29.46 37.91
C THR A 168 -4.68 29.32 38.50
N ALA A 169 -4.88 28.32 39.37
CA ALA A 169 -5.91 28.39 40.43
C ALA A 169 -5.54 27.55 41.67
N LYS A 170 -4.96 28.24 42.66
CA LYS A 170 -5.23 28.19 44.11
C LYS A 170 -5.42 26.83 44.78
N ARG A 171 -4.40 26.48 45.58
CA ARG A 171 -4.51 25.58 46.75
C ARG A 171 -4.39 26.46 48.01
N PRO A 172 -5.27 26.33 49.02
CA PRO A 172 -5.31 27.29 50.13
C PRO A 172 -4.20 27.00 51.15
N ALA A 173 -3.65 28.09 51.69
CA ALA A 173 -2.62 28.12 52.73
C ALA A 173 -3.22 28.13 54.14
N LYS A 174 -2.57 27.46 55.10
CA LYS A 174 -2.50 27.84 56.53
C LYS A 174 -1.42 27.00 57.27
N PRO A 175 -0.89 27.43 58.43
CA PRO A 175 0.37 28.16 58.51
C PRO A 175 1.45 27.50 59.42
N GLN A 176 2.63 28.13 59.41
CA GLN A 176 3.88 27.82 60.13
C GLN A 176 3.79 27.56 61.65
N ARG A 177 4.74 26.75 62.15
CA ARG A 177 5.57 26.95 63.36
C ARG A 177 6.84 26.08 63.22
N LYS A 178 7.98 26.67 62.86
CA LYS A 178 9.13 27.14 63.68
C LYS A 178 9.97 26.05 64.37
N SER A 179 11.28 26.15 64.06
CA SER A 179 12.49 25.86 64.87
C SER A 179 12.78 24.41 65.29
N ALA A 180 14.01 23.91 65.29
CA ALA A 180 15.34 24.50 65.12
C ALA A 180 16.26 23.53 64.36
#